data_AF-A0A669F986-F1
#
_entry.id   AF-A0A669F986-F1
#
_cell.length_a   1.000
_cell.length_b   1.000
_cell.length_c   1.000
_cell.angle_alpha   90.00
_cell.angle_beta   90.00
_cell.angle_gamma   90.00
#
_symmetry.space_group_name_H-M   'P 1'
#
loop_
_entity.id
_entity.type
_entity.pdbx_description
1 polymer ?
#
loop_
_entity_poly.entity_id
_entity_poly.type
_entity_poly.pdbx_seq_one_letter_code
_entity_poly.pdbx_strand_id
1 'polypeptide(L)'
;MEDRFAFLTEWYDPTSALLRRYQLFYYPRDGSVEMFDVKNQRIFLRRTRYDDIHQEDLFIGNRVNVFSRQLHLIDYGDQYTANKLGSKKERTLALIKPDVVTKIGDILELIYSSNLIVTKAKMTKLTWSQAADFYAEHQGKPFFNNLVQFMSSGPVVAMELMGDEAMSIWRGLLGTSDPAVARREAPQSVRAQFGTDGIKNVGHGSDSPAAAARETEFFFPSTIGHGPSNTAVFTDCTCCIIKPHAISEGLAGKILNSISAAGFEISALQMFNMDRVNAEEFYEVYNGIVTEYPNMVTELCSGPCMALEIHGTDAPKTFREFCGPADPEIARHLRPTTLRALYGKDKVKNAVHCTDLPEDGVLEVQYFFKILDG
;
A
#
# COMPACT_ATOMS: atom_id res chain seq x y z
N MET A 1 -13.04 -21.79 27.21
CA MET A 1 -11.90 -20.84 27.15
C MET A 1 -12.35 -19.69 26.28
N GLU A 2 -12.06 -18.46 26.67
CA GLU A 2 -12.37 -17.29 25.84
C GLU A 2 -11.42 -17.31 24.63
N ASP A 3 -11.96 -17.25 23.41
CA ASP A 3 -11.14 -17.18 22.21
C ASP A 3 -10.32 -15.88 22.26
N ARG A 4 -8.99 -16.03 22.25
CA ARG A 4 -8.03 -14.92 22.18
C ARG A 4 -6.95 -15.27 21.17
N PHE A 5 -6.43 -14.26 20.51
CA PHE A 5 -5.24 -14.37 19.67
C PHE A 5 -4.07 -13.70 20.35
N ALA A 6 -2.94 -14.41 20.42
CA ALA A 6 -1.71 -13.93 21.02
C ALA A 6 -0.66 -13.70 19.94
N PHE A 7 0.03 -12.57 20.00
CA PHE A 7 1.11 -12.20 19.11
C PHE A 7 2.32 -11.75 19.92
N LEU A 8 3.51 -12.16 19.51
CA LEU A 8 4.75 -11.54 19.92
C LEU A 8 4.96 -10.30 19.05
N THR A 9 5.21 -9.16 19.69
CA THR A 9 5.33 -7.87 19.00
C THR A 9 6.59 -7.12 19.41
N GLU A 10 7.18 -6.40 18.47
CA GLU A 10 8.29 -5.48 18.70
C GLU A 10 7.84 -4.03 18.56
N TRP A 11 8.31 -3.18 19.47
CA TRP A 11 8.06 -1.74 19.44
C TRP A 11 9.36 -0.99 19.71
N TYR A 12 9.71 -0.06 18.83
CA TYR A 12 10.80 0.87 19.09
C TYR A 12 10.31 2.00 20.00
N ASP A 13 10.87 2.07 21.21
CA ASP A 13 10.57 3.14 22.17
C ASP A 13 11.49 4.34 21.89
N PRO A 14 10.97 5.45 21.29
CA PRO A 14 11.80 6.58 20.90
C PRO A 14 12.41 7.31 22.11
N THR A 15 11.80 7.21 23.30
CA THR A 15 12.31 7.89 24.50
C THR A 15 13.55 7.22 25.04
N SER A 16 13.59 5.88 24.99
CA SER A 16 14.73 5.10 25.49
C SER A 16 15.69 4.64 24.39
N ALA A 17 15.35 4.86 23.11
CA ALA A 17 16.05 4.32 21.95
C ALA A 17 16.27 2.79 22.04
N LEU A 18 15.28 2.07 22.56
CA LEU A 18 15.35 0.63 22.78
C LEU A 18 14.17 -0.07 22.12
N LEU A 19 14.46 -1.22 21.53
CA LEU A 19 13.44 -2.14 21.04
C LEU A 19 12.86 -2.95 22.21
N ARG A 20 11.56 -2.83 22.43
CA ARG A 20 10.81 -3.56 23.46
C ARG A 20 9.99 -4.67 22.84
N ARG A 21 9.87 -5.78 23.56
CA ARG A 21 9.03 -6.91 23.18
C ARG A 21 7.82 -7.02 24.10
N TYR A 22 6.65 -7.09 23.49
CA TYR A 22 5.39 -7.32 24.17
C TYR A 22 4.70 -8.56 23.62
N GLN A 23 3.86 -9.17 24.44
CA GLN A 23 2.84 -10.09 23.95
C GLN A 23 1.53 -9.31 23.87
N LEU A 24 1.01 -9.15 22.65
CA LEU A 24 -0.29 -8.54 22.38
C LEU A 24 -1.34 -9.64 22.38
N PHE A 25 -2.40 -9.47 23.15
CA PHE A 25 -3.60 -10.31 23.11
C PHE A 25 -4.74 -9.51 22.49
N TYR A 26 -5.43 -10.12 21.53
CA TYR A 26 -6.65 -9.60 20.92
C TYR A 26 -7.82 -10.54 21.21
N TYR A 27 -8.95 -9.95 21.59
CA TYR A 27 -10.17 -10.66 21.96
C TYR A 27 -11.23 -10.41 20.87
N PRO A 28 -11.39 -11.30 19.89
CA PRO A 28 -12.26 -11.08 18.72
C PRO A 28 -13.74 -10.90 19.07
N ARG A 29 -14.18 -11.37 20.25
CA ARG A 29 -15.57 -11.27 20.68
C ARG A 29 -16.01 -9.83 20.97
N ASP A 30 -15.11 -9.00 21.48
CA ASP A 30 -15.41 -7.64 21.93
C ASP A 30 -14.44 -6.57 21.40
N GLY A 31 -13.48 -6.97 20.55
CA GLY A 31 -12.49 -6.06 19.98
C GLY A 31 -11.54 -5.46 21.01
N SER A 32 -11.36 -6.10 22.17
CA SER A 32 -10.43 -5.60 23.18
C SER A 32 -9.01 -6.10 22.96
N VAL A 33 -8.05 -5.31 23.44
CA VAL A 33 -6.61 -5.62 23.42
C VAL A 33 -6.00 -5.57 24.81
N GLU A 34 -4.99 -6.40 25.04
CA GLU A 34 -4.18 -6.44 26.26
C GLU A 34 -2.71 -6.62 25.88
N MET A 35 -1.79 -5.99 26.62
CA MET A 35 -0.35 -6.14 26.36
C MET A 35 0.40 -6.57 27.61
N PHE A 36 1.28 -7.55 27.44
CA PHE A 36 2.15 -8.06 28.49
C PHE A 36 3.62 -7.79 28.15
N ASP A 37 4.36 -7.22 29.09
CA ASP A 37 5.81 -7.00 28.96
C ASP A 37 6.54 -8.31 29.22
N VAL A 38 7.08 -8.90 28.15
CA VAL A 38 7.73 -10.22 28.19
C VAL A 38 8.97 -10.21 29.07
N LYS A 39 9.74 -9.11 29.04
CA LYS A 39 11.00 -8.99 29.78
C LYS A 39 10.75 -8.83 31.28
N ASN A 40 9.81 -7.98 31.65
CA ASN A 40 9.52 -7.66 33.05
C ASN A 40 8.40 -8.52 33.66
N GLN A 41 7.83 -9.45 32.90
CA GLN A 41 6.79 -10.37 33.33
C GLN A 41 5.60 -9.68 34.02
N ARG A 42 5.13 -8.56 33.43
CA ARG A 42 4.04 -7.76 33.99
C ARG A 42 3.07 -7.30 32.91
N ILE A 43 1.82 -7.06 33.30
CA ILE A 43 0.85 -6.41 32.43
C ILE A 43 1.34 -4.99 32.13
N PHE A 44 1.46 -4.68 30.84
CA PHE A 44 1.80 -3.35 30.35
C PHE A 44 0.52 -2.54 30.08
N LEU A 45 -0.44 -3.16 29.41
CA LEU A 45 -1.77 -2.59 29.13
C LEU A 45 -2.82 -3.60 29.55
N ARG A 46 -3.72 -3.21 30.45
CA ARG A 46 -4.87 -4.05 30.85
C ARG A 46 -5.88 -4.14 29.70
N ARG A 47 -6.62 -5.26 29.63
CA ARG A 47 -7.69 -5.47 28.64
C ARG A 47 -8.59 -4.25 28.52
N THR A 48 -8.54 -3.61 27.37
CA THR A 48 -9.25 -2.38 27.06
C THR A 48 -9.85 -2.50 25.67
N ARG A 49 -11.10 -2.09 25.49
CA ARG A 49 -11.74 -2.05 24.17
C ARG A 49 -10.95 -1.10 23.25
N TYR A 50 -10.67 -1.54 22.03
CA TYR A 50 -9.87 -0.76 21.10
C TYR A 50 -10.36 -0.96 19.67
N ASP A 51 -11.18 -0.02 19.19
CA ASP A 51 -11.92 -0.17 17.93
C ASP A 51 -11.02 0.06 16.68
N ASP A 52 -9.78 0.55 16.84
CA ASP A 52 -8.87 0.84 15.73
C ASP A 52 -8.04 -0.38 15.26
N ILE A 53 -8.23 -1.56 15.86
CA ILE A 53 -7.60 -2.81 15.42
C ILE A 53 -8.67 -3.85 15.10
N HIS A 54 -8.59 -4.38 13.89
CA HIS A 54 -9.46 -5.43 13.40
C HIS A 54 -8.70 -6.75 13.33
N GLN A 55 -9.42 -7.87 13.40
CA GLN A 55 -8.81 -9.20 13.32
C GLN A 55 -8.02 -9.39 12.01
N GLU A 56 -8.43 -8.75 10.92
CA GLU A 56 -7.75 -8.78 9.64
C GLU A 56 -6.38 -8.10 9.64
N ASP A 57 -6.12 -7.18 10.57
CA ASP A 57 -4.82 -6.53 10.76
C ASP A 57 -3.82 -7.45 11.48
N LEU A 58 -4.29 -8.55 12.06
CA LEU A 58 -3.50 -9.38 12.96
C LEU A 58 -2.82 -10.55 12.23
N PHE A 59 -1.76 -10.23 11.49
CA PHE A 59 -0.92 -11.21 10.80
C PHE A 59 0.57 -10.89 10.93
N ILE A 60 1.41 -11.92 10.81
CA ILE A 60 2.85 -11.77 10.98
C ILE A 60 3.46 -10.89 9.89
N GLY A 61 4.27 -9.94 10.33
CA GLY A 61 4.88 -8.88 9.53
C GLY A 61 4.03 -7.62 9.41
N ASN A 62 2.78 -7.60 9.89
CA ASN A 62 2.01 -6.36 9.93
C ASN A 62 2.50 -5.43 11.04
N ARG A 63 2.23 -4.13 10.90
CA ARG A 63 2.38 -3.14 11.97
C ARG A 63 1.01 -2.63 12.38
N VAL A 64 0.68 -2.76 13.66
CA VAL A 64 -0.61 -2.31 14.22
C VAL A 64 -0.38 -1.24 15.28
N ASN A 65 -1.26 -0.25 15.34
CA ASN A 65 -1.13 0.85 16.31
C ASN A 65 -2.00 0.61 17.53
N VAL A 66 -1.38 0.52 18.71
CA VAL A 66 -2.08 0.43 20.00
C VAL A 66 -1.72 1.64 20.86
N PHE A 67 -2.67 2.55 21.10
CA PHE A 67 -2.48 3.76 21.89
C PHE A 67 -1.19 4.53 21.49
N SER A 68 -1.09 4.85 20.20
CA SER A 68 0.05 5.57 19.58
C SER A 68 1.39 4.82 19.59
N ARG A 69 1.39 3.50 19.81
CA ARG A 69 2.57 2.63 19.65
C ARG A 69 2.40 1.76 18.42
N GLN A 70 3.28 1.91 17.45
CA GLN A 70 3.32 1.06 16.26
C GLN A 70 4.02 -0.26 16.60
N LEU A 71 3.23 -1.30 16.85
CA LEU A 71 3.69 -2.64 17.19
C LEU A 71 3.88 -3.46 15.92
N HIS A 72 5.09 -3.95 15.69
CA HIS A 72 5.37 -4.90 14.62
C HIS A 72 5.05 -6.33 15.10
N LEU A 73 4.13 -7.01 14.44
CA LEU A 73 3.73 -8.39 14.77
C LEU A 73 4.79 -9.37 14.24
N ILE A 74 5.67 -9.86 15.10
CA ILE A 74 6.84 -10.65 14.68
C ILE A 74 6.62 -12.15 14.71
N ASP A 75 5.77 -12.66 15.60
CA ASP A 75 5.45 -14.08 15.68
C ASP A 75 4.10 -14.30 16.38
N TYR A 76 3.58 -15.52 16.31
CA TYR A 76 2.43 -15.94 17.10
C TYR A 76 2.86 -16.17 18.56
N GLY A 77 2.04 -15.70 19.49
CA GLY A 77 2.27 -15.83 20.93
C GLY A 77 1.91 -17.21 21.49
N ASP A 78 1.15 -18.02 20.74
CA ASP A 78 0.83 -19.40 21.09
C ASP A 78 0.46 -20.26 19.87
N GLN A 79 0.49 -21.59 20.05
CA GLN A 79 0.19 -22.56 19.00
C GLN A 79 -1.27 -22.50 18.54
N TYR A 80 -2.21 -22.09 19.42
CA TYR A 80 -3.61 -21.95 19.06
C TYR A 80 -3.77 -20.87 17.99
N THR A 81 -3.19 -19.69 18.24
CA THR A 81 -3.17 -18.56 17.32
C THR A 81 -2.44 -18.93 16.03
N ALA A 82 -1.27 -19.59 16.13
CA ALA A 82 -0.53 -20.05 14.96
C ALA A 82 -1.35 -21.03 14.10
N ASN A 83 -2.10 -21.95 14.69
CA ASN A 83 -2.94 -22.88 13.93
C ASN A 83 -4.16 -22.18 13.32
N LYS A 84 -4.76 -21.24 14.05
CA LYS A 84 -5.99 -20.55 13.62
C LYS A 84 -5.74 -19.48 12.56
N LEU A 85 -4.61 -18.77 12.66
CA LEU A 85 -4.25 -17.63 11.81
C LEU A 85 -3.03 -17.89 10.92
N GLY A 86 -2.10 -18.75 11.35
CA GLY A 86 -0.85 -19.03 10.64
C GLY A 86 -0.96 -19.85 9.37
N SER A 87 -2.09 -20.52 9.13
CA SER A 87 -2.36 -21.22 7.86
C SER A 87 -3.08 -20.37 6.82
N LYS A 88 -3.36 -19.10 7.11
CA LYS A 88 -4.34 -18.35 6.34
C LYS A 88 -3.74 -17.36 5.37
N LYS A 89 -2.76 -16.53 5.74
CA LYS A 89 -2.32 -15.45 4.85
C LYS A 89 -1.11 -15.85 3.99
N GLU A 90 -1.37 -16.21 2.74
CA GLU A 90 -0.36 -16.34 1.70
C GLU A 90 0.09 -14.96 1.21
N ARG A 91 1.34 -14.86 0.75
CA ARG A 91 1.87 -13.68 0.06
C ARG A 91 2.16 -14.05 -1.39
N THR A 92 1.83 -13.15 -2.32
CA THR A 92 2.13 -13.31 -3.74
C THR A 92 2.52 -11.98 -4.37
N LEU A 93 3.29 -12.02 -5.46
CA LEU A 93 3.54 -10.83 -6.27
C LEU A 93 2.42 -10.65 -7.29
N ALA A 94 1.83 -9.45 -7.32
CA ALA A 94 1.07 -8.95 -8.45
C ALA A 94 1.91 -7.91 -9.19
N LEU A 95 2.19 -8.16 -10.46
CA LEU A 95 2.92 -7.22 -11.30
C LEU A 95 2.04 -6.78 -12.46
N ILE A 96 1.78 -5.49 -12.56
CA ILE A 96 0.97 -4.86 -13.61
C ILE A 96 1.89 -4.34 -14.70
N LYS A 97 1.61 -4.76 -15.94
CA LYS A 97 2.44 -4.52 -17.12
C LYS A 97 2.23 -3.10 -17.69
N PRO A 98 3.15 -2.61 -18.54
CA PRO A 98 3.15 -1.22 -18.97
C PRO A 98 1.91 -0.74 -19.73
N ASP A 99 1.21 -1.64 -20.41
CA ASP A 99 0.04 -1.34 -21.24
C ASP A 99 -1.20 -0.92 -20.43
N VAL A 100 -1.23 -1.22 -19.14
CA VAL A 100 -2.41 -1.06 -18.29
C VAL A 100 -2.13 -0.34 -16.97
N VAL A 101 -0.97 0.31 -16.83
CA VAL A 101 -0.64 1.09 -15.61
C VAL A 101 -1.69 2.18 -15.34
N THR A 102 -2.26 2.78 -16.38
CA THR A 102 -3.35 3.77 -16.27
C THR A 102 -4.67 3.18 -15.73
N LYS A 103 -4.77 1.85 -15.62
CA LYS A 103 -5.91 1.10 -15.08
C LYS A 103 -5.65 0.54 -13.68
N ILE A 104 -4.60 1.01 -13.00
CA ILE A 104 -4.24 0.50 -11.67
C ILE A 104 -5.36 0.68 -10.64
N GLY A 105 -6.16 1.76 -10.74
CA GLY A 105 -7.29 1.98 -9.85
C GLY A 105 -8.35 0.89 -9.96
N ASP A 106 -8.78 0.56 -11.18
CA ASP A 106 -9.72 -0.54 -11.48
C ASP A 106 -9.20 -1.90 -10.95
N ILE A 107 -7.90 -2.15 -11.12
CA ILE A 107 -7.26 -3.39 -10.66
C ILE A 107 -7.22 -3.45 -9.12
N LEU A 108 -6.93 -2.34 -8.44
CA LEU A 108 -6.97 -2.26 -6.98
C LEU A 108 -8.38 -2.50 -6.44
N GLU A 109 -9.42 -1.97 -7.10
CA GLU A 109 -10.81 -2.25 -6.69
C GLU A 109 -11.15 -3.74 -6.79
N LEU A 110 -10.65 -4.44 -7.82
CA LEU A 110 -10.80 -5.90 -7.96
C LEU A 110 -10.02 -6.67 -6.88
N ILE A 111 -8.82 -6.23 -6.55
CA ILE A 111 -8.00 -6.84 -5.49
C ILE A 111 -8.71 -6.70 -4.13
N TYR A 112 -9.15 -5.48 -3.76
CA TYR A 112 -9.82 -5.24 -2.49
C TYR A 112 -11.17 -5.96 -2.39
N SER A 113 -11.97 -5.97 -3.45
CA SER A 113 -13.25 -6.72 -3.48
C SER A 113 -13.08 -8.23 -3.38
N SER A 114 -11.87 -8.74 -3.61
CA SER A 114 -11.51 -10.15 -3.45
C SER A 114 -10.89 -10.48 -2.09
N ASN A 115 -11.01 -9.56 -1.12
CA ASN A 115 -10.45 -9.68 0.23
C ASN A 115 -8.93 -9.86 0.28
N LEU A 116 -8.23 -9.36 -0.74
CA LEU A 116 -6.77 -9.27 -0.73
C LEU A 116 -6.33 -7.91 -0.21
N ILE A 117 -5.26 -7.93 0.58
CA ILE A 117 -4.61 -6.76 1.14
C ILE A 117 -3.37 -6.46 0.31
N VAL A 118 -3.18 -5.20 -0.05
CA VAL A 118 -1.92 -4.73 -0.66
C VAL A 118 -1.00 -4.29 0.48
N THR A 119 0.08 -5.03 0.72
CA THR A 119 1.02 -4.75 1.81
C THR A 119 2.18 -3.87 1.36
N LYS A 120 2.54 -3.95 0.07
CA LYS A 120 3.54 -3.10 -0.58
C LYS A 120 3.08 -2.78 -1.99
N ALA A 121 3.38 -1.59 -2.48
CA ALA A 121 3.21 -1.23 -3.89
C ALA A 121 4.31 -0.26 -4.31
N LYS A 122 4.82 -0.41 -5.54
CA LYS A 122 5.82 0.48 -6.14
C LYS A 122 5.66 0.52 -7.65
N MET A 123 5.61 1.72 -8.22
CA MET A 123 5.77 1.96 -9.65
C MET A 123 7.26 2.06 -9.97
N THR A 124 7.73 1.25 -10.91
CA THR A 124 9.14 1.16 -11.31
C THR A 124 9.27 1.05 -12.82
N LYS A 125 10.44 1.43 -13.36
CA LYS A 125 10.79 1.17 -14.76
C LYS A 125 11.97 0.21 -14.82
N LEU A 126 11.73 -0.99 -15.31
CA LEU A 126 12.77 -2.01 -15.45
C LEU A 126 13.71 -1.68 -16.60
N THR A 127 15.01 -1.80 -16.36
CA THR A 127 15.97 -1.91 -17.46
C THR A 127 15.77 -3.24 -18.20
N TRP A 128 16.31 -3.34 -19.41
CA TRP A 128 16.30 -4.60 -20.15
C TRP A 128 16.94 -5.74 -19.33
N SER A 129 18.08 -5.49 -18.69
CA SER A 129 18.77 -6.50 -17.87
C SER A 129 17.93 -6.93 -16.66
N GLN A 130 17.32 -5.98 -15.95
CA GLN A 130 16.42 -6.27 -14.83
C GLN A 130 15.22 -7.10 -15.27
N ALA A 131 14.60 -6.77 -16.41
CA ALA A 131 13.50 -7.56 -16.95
C ALA A 131 13.94 -8.96 -17.41
N ALA A 132 15.15 -9.10 -17.98
CA ALA A 132 15.71 -10.40 -18.36
C ALA A 132 15.99 -11.28 -17.14
N ASP A 133 16.57 -10.70 -16.08
CA ASP A 133 16.85 -11.39 -14.81
C ASP A 133 15.54 -11.84 -14.13
N PHE A 134 14.53 -10.96 -14.12
CA PHE A 134 13.21 -11.29 -13.55
C PHE A 134 12.54 -12.47 -14.27
N TYR A 135 12.63 -12.54 -15.61
CA TYR A 135 12.06 -13.62 -16.41
C TYR A 135 13.06 -14.73 -16.78
N ALA A 136 14.16 -14.89 -16.04
CA ALA A 136 15.23 -15.83 -16.39
C ALA A 136 14.75 -17.29 -16.61
N GLU A 137 13.69 -17.72 -15.93
CA GLU A 137 13.08 -19.05 -16.11
C GLU A 137 12.47 -19.25 -17.50
N HIS A 138 12.23 -18.17 -18.26
CA HIS A 138 11.74 -18.20 -19.64
C HIS A 138 12.86 -18.06 -20.67
N GLN A 139 14.13 -18.02 -20.25
CA GLN A 139 15.26 -17.93 -21.15
C GLN A 139 15.25 -19.12 -22.14
N GLY A 140 15.48 -18.82 -23.42
CA GLY A 140 15.43 -19.80 -24.51
C GLY A 140 14.03 -20.06 -25.08
N LYS A 141 12.96 -19.49 -24.51
CA LYS A 141 11.63 -19.51 -25.14
C LYS A 141 11.56 -18.50 -26.30
N PRO A 142 10.87 -18.83 -27.42
CA PRO A 142 10.80 -17.93 -28.59
C PRO A 142 10.24 -16.53 -28.30
N PHE A 143 9.39 -16.39 -27.27
CA PHE A 143 8.77 -15.13 -26.89
C PHE A 143 9.59 -14.30 -25.88
N PHE A 144 10.69 -14.84 -25.34
CA PHE A 144 11.43 -14.25 -24.23
C PHE A 144 11.92 -12.82 -24.53
N ASN A 145 12.61 -12.61 -25.66
CA ASN A 145 13.14 -11.29 -26.02
C ASN A 145 12.04 -10.24 -26.17
N ASN A 146 10.90 -10.61 -26.76
CA ASN A 146 9.76 -9.72 -26.93
C ASN A 146 9.11 -9.39 -25.57
N LEU A 147 9.03 -10.36 -24.66
CA LEU A 147 8.54 -10.15 -23.31
C LEU A 147 9.44 -9.17 -22.54
N VAL A 148 10.75 -9.40 -22.55
CA VAL A 148 11.74 -8.53 -21.87
C VAL A 148 11.72 -7.12 -22.46
N GLN A 149 11.70 -6.99 -23.78
CA GLN A 149 11.58 -5.71 -24.47
C GLN A 149 10.30 -4.96 -24.09
N PHE A 150 9.17 -5.67 -24.01
CA PHE A 150 7.92 -5.06 -23.61
C PHE A 150 7.94 -4.59 -22.15
N MET A 151 8.42 -5.44 -21.24
CA MET A 151 8.49 -5.16 -19.80
C MET A 151 9.47 -4.04 -19.44
N SER A 152 10.42 -3.72 -20.32
CA SER A 152 11.36 -2.59 -20.18
C SER A 152 10.95 -1.33 -20.95
N SER A 153 9.85 -1.36 -21.71
CA SER A 153 9.41 -0.25 -22.56
C SER A 153 8.76 0.91 -21.79
N GLY A 154 8.28 0.67 -20.58
CA GLY A 154 7.50 1.62 -19.79
C GLY A 154 7.44 1.25 -18.30
N PRO A 155 6.70 2.03 -17.51
CA PRO A 155 6.54 1.76 -16.08
C PRO A 155 5.76 0.46 -15.87
N VAL A 156 6.01 -0.20 -14.74
CA VAL A 156 5.24 -1.34 -14.22
C VAL A 156 4.88 -1.04 -12.77
N VAL A 157 3.79 -1.62 -12.28
CA VAL A 157 3.41 -1.51 -10.87
C VAL A 157 3.55 -2.87 -10.22
N ALA A 158 4.51 -3.00 -9.31
CA ALA A 158 4.67 -4.18 -8.48
C ALA A 158 3.87 -4.00 -7.19
N MET A 159 3.20 -5.06 -6.74
CA MET A 159 2.43 -5.10 -5.50
C MET A 159 2.67 -6.43 -4.79
N GLU A 160 2.92 -6.37 -3.49
CA GLU A 160 2.83 -7.55 -2.62
C GLU A 160 1.37 -7.67 -2.16
N LEU A 161 0.73 -8.78 -2.52
CA LEU A 161 -0.62 -9.10 -2.10
C LEU A 161 -0.58 -10.11 -0.96
N MET A 162 -1.50 -9.95 -0.02
CA MET A 162 -1.67 -10.86 1.10
C MET A 162 -3.14 -11.19 1.34
N GLY A 163 -3.42 -12.44 1.66
CA GLY A 163 -4.76 -12.89 2.02
C GLY A 163 -4.86 -14.40 2.03
N ASP A 164 -6.07 -14.88 2.30
CA ASP A 164 -6.38 -16.31 2.25
C ASP A 164 -6.31 -16.78 0.80
N GLU A 165 -5.46 -17.78 0.53
CA GLU A 165 -5.22 -18.30 -0.83
C GLU A 165 -4.82 -17.20 -1.85
N ALA A 166 -4.07 -16.18 -1.40
CA ALA A 166 -3.78 -14.97 -2.19
C ALA A 166 -3.24 -15.26 -3.60
N MET A 167 -2.39 -16.28 -3.74
CA MET A 167 -1.84 -16.67 -5.04
C MET A 167 -2.92 -17.22 -5.97
N SER A 168 -3.77 -18.10 -5.45
CA SER A 168 -4.88 -18.69 -6.20
C SER A 168 -5.88 -17.60 -6.60
N ILE A 169 -6.26 -16.73 -5.67
CA ILE A 169 -7.19 -15.62 -5.91
C ILE A 169 -6.62 -14.67 -6.97
N TRP A 170 -5.37 -14.23 -6.83
CA TRP A 170 -4.76 -13.33 -7.81
C TRP A 170 -4.69 -13.94 -9.22
N ARG A 171 -4.30 -15.22 -9.32
CA ARG A 171 -4.30 -15.94 -10.61
C ARG A 171 -5.70 -16.11 -11.19
N GLY A 172 -6.71 -16.32 -10.34
CA GLY A 172 -8.11 -16.37 -10.73
C GLY A 172 -8.60 -15.03 -11.29
N LEU A 173 -8.26 -13.92 -10.62
CA LEU A 173 -8.55 -12.57 -11.09
C LEU A 173 -7.90 -12.26 -12.43
N LEU A 174 -6.64 -12.67 -12.62
CA LEU A 174 -5.97 -12.53 -13.92
C LEU A 174 -6.70 -13.34 -15.00
N GLY A 175 -7.05 -14.59 -14.74
CA GLY A 175 -7.52 -15.54 -15.74
C GLY A 175 -6.38 -16.09 -16.59
N THR A 176 -6.70 -16.80 -17.67
CA THR A 176 -5.70 -17.48 -18.52
C THR A 176 -4.75 -16.50 -19.21
N SER A 177 -3.50 -16.91 -19.46
CA SER A 177 -2.47 -16.04 -20.05
C SER A 177 -2.80 -15.56 -21.47
N ASP A 178 -3.63 -16.29 -22.22
CA ASP A 178 -4.20 -15.85 -23.49
C ASP A 178 -5.51 -15.07 -23.23
N PRO A 179 -5.56 -13.76 -23.53
CA PRO A 179 -6.76 -12.95 -23.38
C PRO A 179 -7.99 -13.46 -24.17
N ALA A 180 -7.79 -14.10 -25.33
CA ALA A 180 -8.89 -14.64 -26.12
C ALA A 180 -9.56 -15.83 -25.43
N VAL A 181 -8.76 -16.68 -24.78
CA VAL A 181 -9.24 -17.77 -23.93
C VAL A 181 -9.91 -17.21 -22.67
N ALA A 182 -9.29 -16.21 -22.03
CA ALA A 182 -9.82 -15.57 -20.83
C ALA A 182 -11.21 -14.97 -21.08
N ARG A 183 -11.41 -14.29 -22.23
CA ARG A 183 -12.72 -13.74 -22.64
C ARG A 183 -13.81 -14.79 -22.77
N ARG A 184 -13.46 -16.05 -23.08
CA ARG A 184 -14.43 -17.15 -23.20
C ARG A 184 -14.71 -17.81 -21.86
N GLU A 185 -13.67 -18.04 -21.06
CA GLU A 185 -13.73 -18.89 -19.86
C GLU A 185 -14.02 -18.09 -18.58
N ALA A 186 -13.50 -16.87 -18.48
CA ALA A 186 -13.71 -15.96 -17.37
C ALA A 186 -13.82 -14.51 -17.88
N PRO A 187 -14.96 -14.11 -18.50
CA PRO A 187 -15.11 -12.80 -19.15
C PRO A 187 -14.86 -11.59 -18.22
N GLN A 188 -14.98 -11.79 -16.91
CA GLN A 188 -14.76 -10.77 -15.89
C GLN A 188 -13.29 -10.70 -15.42
N SER A 189 -12.41 -11.60 -15.88
CA SER A 189 -11.01 -11.60 -15.48
C SER A 189 -10.29 -10.36 -16.05
N VAL A 190 -9.23 -9.91 -15.37
CA VAL A 190 -8.51 -8.71 -15.77
C VAL A 190 -7.89 -8.88 -17.17
N ARG A 191 -7.37 -10.08 -17.49
CA ARG A 191 -6.87 -10.39 -18.84
C ARG A 191 -7.95 -10.41 -19.90
N ALA A 192 -9.17 -10.82 -19.56
CA ALA A 192 -10.29 -10.76 -20.49
C ALA A 192 -10.68 -9.32 -20.82
N GLN A 193 -10.71 -8.45 -19.81
CA GLN A 193 -11.14 -7.06 -19.93
C GLN A 193 -10.11 -6.16 -20.62
N PHE A 194 -8.82 -6.28 -20.28
CA PHE A 194 -7.79 -5.34 -20.74
C PHE A 194 -6.68 -5.98 -21.58
N GLY A 195 -6.61 -7.32 -21.66
CA GLY A 195 -5.55 -8.02 -22.37
C GLY A 195 -5.71 -7.98 -23.89
N THR A 196 -4.61 -7.71 -24.59
CA THR A 196 -4.59 -7.59 -26.06
C THR A 196 -3.97 -8.82 -26.74
N ASP A 197 -2.87 -9.35 -26.22
CA ASP A 197 -2.21 -10.56 -26.72
C ASP A 197 -1.52 -11.34 -25.59
N GLY A 198 -0.82 -12.43 -25.90
CA GLY A 198 -0.16 -13.28 -24.90
C GLY A 198 1.01 -12.62 -24.13
N ILE A 199 1.62 -11.56 -24.68
CA ILE A 199 2.68 -10.77 -24.02
C ILE A 199 2.05 -9.59 -23.28
N LYS A 200 1.14 -8.87 -23.96
CA LYS A 200 0.36 -7.74 -23.44
C LYS A 200 -0.95 -8.22 -22.81
N ASN A 201 -0.78 -9.03 -21.77
CA ASN A 201 -1.87 -9.67 -21.03
C ASN A 201 -2.01 -9.08 -19.62
N VAL A 202 -1.88 -7.76 -19.48
CA VAL A 202 -2.17 -7.00 -18.25
C VAL A 202 -1.21 -7.22 -17.08
N GLY A 203 -1.01 -8.45 -16.64
CA GLY A 203 -0.33 -8.70 -15.37
C GLY A 203 0.31 -10.08 -15.27
N HIS A 204 1.23 -10.19 -14.32
CA HIS A 204 1.93 -11.40 -13.89
C HIS A 204 1.53 -11.75 -12.46
N GLY A 205 1.44 -13.04 -12.19
CA GLY A 205 1.20 -13.61 -10.87
C GLY A 205 2.08 -14.82 -10.69
N SER A 206 2.75 -14.91 -9.55
CA SER A 206 3.67 -15.99 -9.24
C SER A 206 3.00 -17.36 -9.32
N ASP A 207 3.74 -18.38 -9.74
CA ASP A 207 3.22 -19.74 -9.96
C ASP A 207 3.42 -20.68 -8.76
N SER A 208 4.26 -20.28 -7.81
CA SER A 208 4.64 -21.06 -6.63
C SER A 208 5.06 -20.13 -5.48
N PRO A 209 4.94 -20.57 -4.21
CA PRO A 209 5.37 -19.77 -3.06
C PRO A 209 6.85 -19.36 -3.10
N ALA A 210 7.71 -20.24 -3.63
CA ALA A 210 9.13 -19.94 -3.80
C ALA A 210 9.37 -18.85 -4.85
N ALA A 211 8.66 -18.88 -5.98
CA ALA A 211 8.70 -17.82 -6.97
C ALA A 211 8.17 -16.51 -6.38
N ALA A 212 7.03 -16.54 -5.67
CA ALA A 212 6.46 -15.37 -5.02
C ALA A 212 7.44 -14.67 -4.07
N ALA A 213 8.12 -15.44 -3.21
CA ALA A 213 9.11 -14.89 -2.28
C ALA A 213 10.29 -14.23 -3.02
N ARG A 214 10.86 -14.92 -4.02
CA ARG A 214 11.98 -14.42 -4.82
C ARG A 214 11.60 -13.17 -5.63
N GLU A 215 10.46 -13.21 -6.29
CA GLU A 215 9.93 -12.11 -7.11
C GLU A 215 9.58 -10.89 -6.25
N THR A 216 9.03 -11.10 -5.04
CA THR A 216 8.77 -10.02 -4.09
C THR A 216 10.07 -9.39 -3.59
N GLU A 217 11.09 -10.19 -3.24
CA GLU A 217 12.41 -9.68 -2.82
C GLU A 217 13.09 -8.88 -3.93
N PHE A 218 12.89 -9.24 -5.20
CA PHE A 218 13.41 -8.49 -6.35
C PHE A 218 12.86 -7.05 -6.39
N PHE A 219 11.56 -6.85 -6.16
CA PHE A 219 10.94 -5.52 -6.21
C PHE A 219 11.03 -4.75 -4.89
N PHE A 220 11.03 -5.47 -3.76
CA PHE A 220 10.97 -4.90 -2.42
C PHE A 220 12.07 -5.48 -1.52
N PRO A 221 13.35 -5.27 -1.88
CA PRO A 221 14.46 -5.89 -1.18
C PRO A 221 14.51 -5.45 0.27
N SER A 222 14.91 -6.39 1.13
CA SER A 222 15.19 -6.14 2.54
C SER A 222 16.39 -5.22 2.77
N THR A 223 17.31 -5.16 1.79
CA THR A 223 18.48 -4.28 1.79
C THR A 223 18.26 -3.05 0.91
N ILE A 224 18.52 -1.87 1.49
CA ILE A 224 18.43 -0.57 0.83
C ILE A 224 19.25 -0.54 -0.47
N GLY A 225 18.71 0.07 -1.52
CA GLY A 225 19.41 0.37 -2.78
C GLY A 225 19.60 -0.78 -3.78
N HIS A 226 19.01 -1.96 -3.55
CA HIS A 226 19.22 -3.15 -4.39
C HIS A 226 18.04 -3.51 -5.32
N GLY A 227 16.99 -2.68 -5.35
CA GLY A 227 15.77 -2.92 -6.12
C GLY A 227 15.66 -2.01 -7.36
N PRO A 228 14.71 -2.28 -8.26
CA PRO A 228 14.38 -1.36 -9.34
C PRO A 228 14.02 0.04 -8.83
N SER A 229 14.56 1.07 -9.49
CA SER A 229 14.31 2.48 -9.15
C SER A 229 12.84 2.85 -9.35
N ASN A 230 12.30 3.70 -8.48
CA ASN A 230 10.99 4.29 -8.71
C ASN A 230 10.98 5.18 -9.98
N THR A 231 9.78 5.57 -10.42
CA THR A 231 9.56 6.33 -11.65
C THR A 231 9.44 7.84 -11.44
N ALA A 232 9.71 8.36 -10.24
CA ALA A 232 9.52 9.77 -9.94
C ALA A 232 10.50 10.65 -10.75
N VAL A 233 9.99 11.76 -11.29
CA VAL A 233 10.72 12.65 -12.20
C VAL A 233 11.23 13.90 -11.48
N PHE A 234 10.52 14.35 -10.44
CA PHE A 234 10.85 15.49 -9.58
C PHE A 234 10.83 16.86 -10.30
N THR A 235 9.91 17.04 -11.25
CA THR A 235 9.80 18.28 -12.05
C THR A 235 8.35 18.66 -12.31
N ASP A 236 7.96 19.90 -12.06
CA ASP A 236 6.61 20.42 -12.34
C ASP A 236 5.48 19.47 -11.85
N CYS A 237 5.64 18.98 -10.62
CA CYS A 237 4.77 17.98 -10.02
C CYS A 237 4.19 18.45 -8.68
N THR A 238 3.19 17.73 -8.19
CA THR A 238 2.63 17.87 -6.86
C THR A 238 2.58 16.51 -6.17
N CYS A 239 2.78 16.50 -4.86
CA CYS A 239 2.64 15.31 -4.05
C CYS A 239 1.18 15.10 -3.68
N CYS A 240 0.73 13.85 -3.75
CA CYS A 240 -0.53 13.41 -3.17
C CYS A 240 -0.28 12.21 -2.26
N ILE A 241 -0.84 12.21 -1.06
CA ILE A 241 -0.81 11.05 -0.16
C ILE A 241 -2.23 10.56 0.05
N ILE A 242 -2.51 9.34 -0.39
CA ILE A 242 -3.71 8.60 0.04
C ILE A 242 -3.46 8.13 1.47
N LYS A 243 -4.25 8.67 2.41
CA LYS A 243 -4.04 8.48 3.85
C LYS A 243 -4.41 7.06 4.32
N PRO A 244 -3.89 6.62 5.47
CA PRO A 244 -4.13 5.27 5.96
C PRO A 244 -5.60 4.85 6.08
N HIS A 245 -6.50 5.69 6.62
CA HIS A 245 -7.92 5.32 6.66
C HIS A 245 -8.52 5.07 5.26
N ALA A 246 -8.10 5.83 4.24
CA ALA A 246 -8.60 5.63 2.88
C ALA A 246 -8.08 4.33 2.27
N ILE A 247 -6.85 3.90 2.63
CA ILE A 247 -6.31 2.61 2.23
C ILE A 247 -7.03 1.47 2.94
N SER A 248 -7.21 1.55 4.27
CA SER A 248 -7.88 0.49 5.04
C SER A 248 -9.35 0.31 4.65
N GLU A 249 -10.01 1.38 4.18
CA GLU A 249 -11.38 1.34 3.67
C GLU A 249 -11.46 0.91 2.18
N GLY A 250 -10.34 0.53 1.56
CA GLY A 250 -10.30 0.09 0.16
C GLY A 250 -10.63 1.19 -0.85
N LEU A 251 -10.44 2.47 -0.49
CA LEU A 251 -10.78 3.63 -1.34
C LEU A 251 -9.66 4.01 -2.31
N ALA A 252 -8.45 3.45 -2.16
CA ALA A 252 -7.30 3.83 -2.98
C ALA A 252 -7.57 3.66 -4.48
N GLY A 253 -8.21 2.55 -4.90
CA GLY A 253 -8.54 2.33 -6.31
C GLY A 253 -9.45 3.42 -6.90
N LYS A 254 -10.51 3.79 -6.16
CA LYS A 254 -11.45 4.85 -6.54
C LYS A 254 -10.78 6.22 -6.61
N ILE A 255 -9.88 6.51 -5.68
CA ILE A 255 -9.11 7.76 -5.66
C ILE A 255 -8.20 7.83 -6.89
N LEU A 256 -7.43 6.78 -7.19
CA LEU A 256 -6.56 6.74 -8.39
C LEU A 256 -7.37 6.87 -9.68
N ASN A 257 -8.51 6.18 -9.77
CA ASN A 257 -9.43 6.31 -10.90
C ASN A 257 -9.96 7.74 -11.05
N SER A 258 -10.30 8.40 -9.94
CA SER A 258 -10.76 9.80 -9.95
C SER A 258 -9.66 10.76 -10.44
N ILE A 259 -8.41 10.55 -10.00
CA ILE A 259 -7.25 11.34 -10.43
C ILE A 259 -7.03 11.20 -11.94
N SER A 260 -6.98 9.96 -12.46
CA SER A 260 -6.79 9.72 -13.89
C SER A 260 -7.97 10.22 -14.73
N ALA A 261 -9.21 10.08 -14.25
CA ALA A 261 -10.40 10.59 -14.94
C ALA A 261 -10.45 12.11 -15.01
N ALA A 262 -9.84 12.81 -14.05
CA ALA A 262 -9.69 14.26 -14.07
C ALA A 262 -8.56 14.75 -15.00
N GLY A 263 -7.84 13.83 -15.66
CA GLY A 263 -6.79 14.14 -16.63
C GLY A 263 -5.40 14.38 -16.03
N PHE A 264 -5.21 14.08 -14.74
CA PHE A 264 -3.89 14.10 -14.12
C PHE A 264 -3.12 12.82 -14.45
N GLU A 265 -1.81 12.97 -14.64
CA GLU A 265 -0.89 11.85 -14.82
C GLU A 265 -0.27 11.47 -13.48
N ILE A 266 -0.26 10.17 -13.18
CA ILE A 266 0.46 9.61 -12.02
C ILE A 266 1.78 9.05 -12.56
N SER A 267 2.88 9.79 -12.38
CA SER A 267 4.21 9.39 -12.84
C SER A 267 4.91 8.43 -11.89
N ALA A 268 4.59 8.49 -10.60
CA ALA A 268 5.10 7.58 -9.58
C ALA A 268 4.06 7.29 -8.50
N LEU A 269 4.14 6.08 -7.93
CA LEU A 269 3.29 5.60 -6.86
C LEU A 269 4.11 4.66 -5.98
N GLN A 270 4.02 4.82 -4.66
CA GLN A 270 4.63 3.89 -3.72
C GLN A 270 3.91 3.90 -2.37
N MET A 271 3.81 2.72 -1.74
CA MET A 271 3.26 2.58 -0.39
C MET A 271 4.36 2.70 0.66
N PHE A 272 4.06 3.41 1.75
CA PHE A 272 4.96 3.67 2.87
C PHE A 272 4.25 3.40 4.19
N ASN A 273 5.01 2.91 5.17
CA ASN A 273 4.57 2.86 6.57
C ASN A 273 5.38 3.92 7.32
N MET A 274 4.73 5.05 7.62
CA MET A 274 5.39 6.18 8.25
C MET A 274 5.63 5.90 9.74
N ASP A 275 6.86 6.07 10.19
CA ASP A 275 7.14 6.23 11.61
C ASP A 275 6.83 7.66 12.06
N ARG A 276 6.85 7.88 13.37
CA ARG A 276 6.49 9.17 13.95
C ARG A 276 7.46 10.28 13.58
N VAL A 277 8.75 9.98 13.51
CA VAL A 277 9.79 10.99 13.22
C VAL A 277 9.61 11.49 11.80
N ASN A 278 9.44 10.57 10.85
CA ASN A 278 9.25 10.91 9.44
C ASN A 278 7.90 11.62 9.21
N ALA A 279 6.85 11.24 9.94
CA ALA A 279 5.56 11.92 9.84
C ALA A 279 5.59 13.34 10.44
N GLU A 280 6.31 13.56 11.54
CA GLU A 280 6.50 14.88 12.15
C GLU A 280 7.37 15.79 11.26
N GLU A 281 8.44 15.25 10.66
CA GLU A 281 9.27 15.97 9.67
C GLU A 281 8.45 16.36 8.44
N PHE A 282 7.69 15.43 7.87
CA PHE A 282 6.84 15.70 6.70
C PHE A 282 5.80 16.79 6.97
N TYR A 283 5.18 16.79 8.15
CA TYR A 283 4.17 17.78 8.52
C TYR A 283 4.71 18.99 9.28
N GLU A 284 6.02 19.19 9.37
CA GLU A 284 6.62 20.23 10.23
C GLU A 284 6.04 21.63 9.95
N VAL A 285 5.78 21.94 8.68
CA VAL A 285 5.20 23.22 8.23
C VAL A 285 3.81 23.51 8.80
N TYR A 286 3.08 22.49 9.26
CA TYR A 286 1.76 22.62 9.88
C TYR A 286 1.84 22.75 11.42
N ASN A 287 3.00 22.52 12.02
CA ASN A 287 3.18 22.57 13.47
C ASN A 287 2.98 23.98 14.00
N GLY A 288 2.05 24.14 14.96
CA GLY A 288 1.66 25.44 15.51
C GLY A 288 0.78 26.30 14.57
N ILE A 289 0.52 25.85 13.34
CA ILE A 289 -0.36 26.53 12.37
C ILE A 289 -1.77 25.97 12.43
N VAL A 290 -1.92 24.64 12.44
CA VAL A 290 -3.23 23.97 12.49
C VAL A 290 -3.40 23.22 13.80
N THR A 291 -4.60 23.28 14.37
CA THR A 291 -4.91 22.64 15.66
C THR A 291 -4.89 21.12 15.59
N GLU A 292 -5.11 20.57 14.40
CA GLU A 292 -5.21 19.15 14.10
C GLU A 292 -3.83 18.47 13.93
N TYR A 293 -2.73 19.23 13.91
CA TYR A 293 -1.38 18.73 13.63
C TYR A 293 -1.01 17.43 14.40
N PRO A 294 -1.20 17.34 15.73
CA PRO A 294 -0.86 16.10 16.46
C PRO A 294 -1.63 14.87 15.99
N ASN A 295 -2.89 15.08 15.58
CA ASN A 295 -3.76 14.02 15.09
C ASN A 295 -3.46 13.68 13.62
N MET A 296 -3.02 14.66 12.80
CA MET A 296 -2.55 14.42 11.43
C MET A 296 -1.33 13.49 11.41
N VAL A 297 -0.36 13.74 12.28
CA VAL A 297 0.81 12.86 12.46
C VAL A 297 0.35 11.48 12.90
N THR A 298 -0.53 11.40 13.91
CA THR A 298 -1.05 10.13 14.42
C THR A 298 -1.78 9.32 13.33
N GLU A 299 -2.60 9.98 12.51
CA GLU A 299 -3.30 9.36 11.38
C GLU A 299 -2.32 8.86 10.32
N LEU A 300 -1.29 9.64 9.96
CA LEU A 300 -0.31 9.20 8.95
C LEU A 300 0.55 8.01 9.42
N CYS A 301 0.78 7.89 10.73
CA CYS A 301 1.44 6.73 11.33
C CYS A 301 0.50 5.53 11.56
N SER A 302 -0.83 5.71 11.39
CA SER A 302 -1.83 4.73 11.81
C SER A 302 -1.82 3.44 10.98
N GLY A 303 -1.24 3.47 9.78
CA GLY A 303 -1.12 2.33 8.88
C GLY A 303 -0.37 2.71 7.60
N PRO A 304 -0.47 1.89 6.54
CA PRO A 304 0.15 2.20 5.27
C PRO A 304 -0.52 3.41 4.62
N CYS A 305 0.29 4.30 4.05
CA CYS A 305 -0.16 5.36 3.14
C CYS A 305 0.42 5.14 1.75
N MET A 306 -0.13 5.81 0.73
CA MET A 306 0.35 5.71 -0.64
C MET A 306 0.68 7.11 -1.15
N ALA A 307 1.97 7.36 -1.37
CA ALA A 307 2.45 8.62 -1.95
C ALA A 307 2.46 8.51 -3.47
N LEU A 308 2.09 9.61 -4.12
CA LEU A 308 1.96 9.74 -5.56
C LEU A 308 2.70 11.00 -6.01
N GLU A 309 3.44 10.89 -7.12
CA GLU A 309 3.85 12.05 -7.89
C GLU A 309 2.80 12.29 -8.98
N ILE A 310 2.23 13.50 -9.00
CA ILE A 310 1.17 13.89 -9.92
C ILE A 310 1.66 15.01 -10.84
N HIS A 311 1.39 14.86 -12.14
CA HIS A 311 1.61 15.89 -13.15
C HIS A 311 0.29 16.34 -13.79
N GLY A 312 0.30 17.57 -14.30
CA GLY A 312 -0.82 18.21 -14.96
C GLY A 312 -0.51 19.67 -15.28
N THR A 313 -1.43 20.35 -15.94
CA THR A 313 -1.30 21.80 -16.17
C THR A 313 -1.44 22.56 -14.85
N ASP A 314 -0.42 23.32 -14.46
CA ASP A 314 -0.37 24.05 -13.18
C ASP A 314 -0.69 23.12 -11.99
N ALA A 315 -0.03 21.95 -11.98
CA ALA A 315 -0.41 20.78 -11.18
C ALA A 315 -0.65 21.11 -9.70
N PRO A 316 0.21 21.85 -8.97
CA PRO A 316 -0.04 22.13 -7.55
C PRO A 316 -1.36 22.86 -7.31
N LYS A 317 -1.69 23.85 -8.15
CA LYS A 317 -2.92 24.63 -7.99
C LYS A 317 -4.14 23.82 -8.40
N THR A 318 -4.12 23.26 -9.62
CA THR A 318 -5.28 22.55 -10.19
C THR A 318 -5.60 21.28 -9.42
N PHE A 319 -4.57 20.56 -8.95
CA PHE A 319 -4.75 19.37 -8.13
C PHE A 319 -5.27 19.70 -6.73
N ARG A 320 -4.79 20.76 -6.08
CA ARG A 320 -5.33 21.22 -4.78
C ARG A 320 -6.80 21.61 -4.89
N GLU A 321 -7.20 22.27 -5.98
CA GLU A 321 -8.61 22.58 -6.25
C GLU A 321 -9.46 21.32 -6.45
N PHE A 322 -8.89 20.29 -7.10
CA PHE A 322 -9.49 18.97 -7.28
C PHE A 322 -9.61 18.16 -5.99
N CYS A 323 -8.63 18.25 -5.08
CA CYS A 323 -8.71 17.68 -3.73
C CYS A 323 -9.79 18.38 -2.88
N GLY A 324 -9.93 19.70 -3.03
CA GLY A 324 -10.91 20.51 -2.34
C GLY A 324 -10.52 20.92 -0.92
N PRO A 325 -11.43 21.58 -0.18
CA PRO A 325 -11.18 22.07 1.18
C PRO A 325 -10.68 20.96 2.11
N ALA A 326 -9.76 21.31 3.02
CA ALA A 326 -9.16 20.35 3.97
C ALA A 326 -10.18 19.68 4.89
N ASP A 327 -11.28 20.37 5.20
CA ASP A 327 -12.42 19.85 5.95
C ASP A 327 -13.44 19.21 4.99
N PRO A 328 -13.66 17.88 5.07
CA PRO A 328 -14.63 17.17 4.24
C PRO A 328 -16.07 17.68 4.37
N GLU A 329 -16.48 18.19 5.54
CA GLU A 329 -17.82 18.73 5.72
C GLU A 329 -18.00 20.01 4.91
N ILE A 330 -17.02 20.91 4.98
CA ILE A 330 -16.99 22.13 4.15
C ILE A 330 -16.90 21.76 2.67
N ALA A 331 -16.06 20.78 2.33
CA ALA A 331 -15.90 20.30 0.96
C ALA A 331 -17.22 19.76 0.39
N ARG A 332 -17.98 18.95 1.14
CA ARG A 332 -19.31 18.45 0.73
C ARG A 332 -20.30 19.56 0.44
N HIS A 333 -20.27 20.65 1.19
CA HIS A 333 -21.18 21.78 0.99
C HIS A 333 -20.76 22.70 -0.18
N LEU A 334 -19.47 23.03 -0.28
CA LEU A 334 -18.97 24.01 -1.25
C LEU A 334 -18.55 23.40 -2.59
N ARG A 335 -17.99 22.19 -2.57
CA ARG A 335 -17.40 21.50 -3.74
C ARG A 335 -17.62 19.98 -3.64
N PRO A 336 -18.86 19.49 -3.80
CA PRO A 336 -19.24 18.09 -3.49
C PRO A 336 -18.53 17.01 -4.32
N THR A 337 -17.89 17.39 -5.43
CA THR A 337 -17.21 16.46 -6.35
C THR A 337 -15.71 16.31 -6.06
N THR A 338 -15.16 17.00 -5.06
CA THR A 338 -13.72 16.93 -4.76
C THR A 338 -13.36 15.66 -4.00
N LEU A 339 -12.09 15.24 -4.07
CA LEU A 339 -11.64 13.99 -3.41
C LEU A 339 -11.95 13.98 -1.91
N ARG A 340 -11.69 15.08 -1.21
CA ARG A 340 -11.96 15.20 0.23
C ARG A 340 -13.45 15.20 0.55
N ALA A 341 -14.31 15.72 -0.33
CA ALA A 341 -15.76 15.68 -0.16
C ALA A 341 -16.30 14.25 -0.33
N LEU A 342 -15.80 13.53 -1.33
CA LEU A 342 -16.26 12.19 -1.69
C LEU A 342 -15.77 11.11 -0.71
N TYR A 343 -14.52 11.20 -0.26
CA TYR A 343 -13.85 10.12 0.45
C TYR A 343 -13.44 10.49 1.88
N GLY A 344 -13.53 11.77 2.27
CA GLY A 344 -13.13 12.23 3.60
C GLY A 344 -14.22 12.03 4.67
N LYS A 345 -13.78 11.69 5.88
CA LYS A 345 -14.61 11.54 7.08
C LYS A 345 -14.68 12.82 7.89
N ASP A 346 -13.51 13.32 8.30
CA ASP A 346 -13.32 14.51 9.12
C ASP A 346 -12.01 15.21 8.74
N LYS A 347 -11.65 16.29 9.44
CA LYS A 347 -10.45 17.09 9.14
C LYS A 347 -9.13 16.31 9.21
N VAL A 348 -9.04 15.29 10.06
CA VAL A 348 -7.85 14.45 10.22
C VAL A 348 -7.88 13.33 9.17
N LYS A 349 -9.00 12.60 9.11
CA LYS A 349 -9.29 11.52 8.16
C LYS A 349 -9.95 12.07 6.90
N ASN A 350 -9.25 12.97 6.19
CA ASN A 350 -9.78 13.69 5.03
C ASN A 350 -9.46 13.03 3.67
N ALA A 351 -9.29 11.71 3.63
CA ALA A 351 -8.84 10.89 2.49
C ALA A 351 -7.44 11.17 1.93
N VAL A 352 -7.17 12.40 1.50
CA VAL A 352 -5.94 12.77 0.79
C VAL A 352 -5.28 14.01 1.37
N HIS A 353 -3.97 13.91 1.56
CA HIS A 353 -3.09 15.08 1.64
C HIS A 353 -2.62 15.44 0.22
N CYS A 354 -2.46 16.72 -0.06
CA CYS A 354 -1.90 17.25 -1.29
C CYS A 354 -1.02 18.44 -0.96
N THR A 355 0.01 18.68 -1.78
CA THR A 355 0.89 19.85 -1.62
C THR A 355 0.07 21.14 -1.59
N ASP A 356 0.36 22.01 -0.63
CA ASP A 356 -0.34 23.28 -0.47
C ASP A 356 0.33 24.43 -1.25
N LEU A 357 1.66 24.46 -1.34
CA LEU A 357 2.42 25.51 -2.04
C LEU A 357 3.15 24.96 -3.28
N PRO A 358 3.14 25.67 -4.43
CA PRO A 358 3.81 25.20 -5.64
C PRO A 358 5.29 24.86 -5.47
N GLU A 359 6.00 25.62 -4.63
CA GLU A 359 7.42 25.42 -4.29
C GLU A 359 7.70 24.12 -3.51
N ASP A 360 6.70 23.59 -2.80
CA ASP A 360 6.88 22.42 -1.93
C ASP A 360 6.66 21.10 -2.68
N GLY A 361 6.01 21.12 -3.85
CA GLY A 361 5.59 19.90 -4.54
C GLY A 361 6.76 18.96 -4.84
N VAL A 362 7.85 19.50 -5.39
CA VAL A 362 9.07 18.73 -5.67
C VAL A 362 9.73 18.25 -4.38
N LEU A 363 9.75 19.06 -3.32
CA LEU A 363 10.38 18.70 -2.05
C LEU A 363 9.64 17.56 -1.36
N GLU A 364 8.31 17.62 -1.32
CA GLU A 364 7.46 16.56 -0.76
C GLU A 364 7.60 15.25 -1.56
N VAL A 365 7.65 15.33 -2.89
CA VAL A 365 7.89 14.13 -3.73
C VAL A 365 9.29 13.56 -3.49
N GLN A 366 10.33 14.41 -3.40
CA GLN A 366 11.68 13.97 -3.07
C GLN A 366 11.76 13.33 -1.68
N TYR A 367 11.00 13.82 -0.71
CA TYR A 367 10.94 13.23 0.61
C TYR A 367 10.55 11.75 0.53
N PHE A 368 9.44 11.42 -0.14
CA PHE A 368 8.99 10.03 -0.27
C PHE A 368 9.89 9.19 -1.19
N PHE A 369 10.17 9.68 -2.40
CA PHE A 369 10.77 8.84 -3.46
C PHE A 369 12.31 8.90 -3.50
N LYS A 370 12.95 9.68 -2.63
CA LYS A 370 14.42 9.75 -2.55
C LYS A 370 14.96 9.60 -1.12
N ILE A 371 14.30 10.20 -0.14
CA ILE A 371 14.76 10.13 1.27
C ILE A 371 14.23 8.87 1.94
N LEU A 372 12.93 8.58 1.80
CA LEU A 372 12.31 7.40 2.44
C LEU A 372 12.44 6.09 1.65
N ASP A 373 12.49 6.15 0.31
CA ASP A 373 12.78 4.98 -0.55
C ASP A 373 14.28 4.62 -0.59
N GLY A 374 15.13 5.52 -0.09
CA GLY A 374 16.58 5.51 -0.26
C GLY A 374 17.39 4.79 0.82
#